data_AF-A0A4Z1R3V7-F1
#
_entry.id   AF-A0A4Z1R3V7-F1
#
_cell.length_a   1.000
_cell.length_b   1.000
_cell.length_c   1.000
_cell.angle_alpha   90.00
_cell.angle_beta   90.00
_cell.angle_gamma   90.00
#
_symmetry.space_group_name_H-M   'P 1'
#
loop_
_entity.id
_entity.type
_entity.pdbx_description
1 polymer ?
#
loop_
_entity_poly.entity_id
_entity_poly.type
_entity_poly.pdbx_seq_one_letter_code
_entity_poly.pdbx_strand_id
1 'polypeptide(L)'
;MDHSCIDIYITRDVDGYVVAPAGTCLPEDAMSALGGVVHGWMQQVGEASRLPAWRGVRRDLDACGYSVLSDEDFAALLLPGELAPPPMPLCMQPSVGVVAAAA
;
A
#
# COMPACT_ATOMS: atom_id res chain seq x y z
N MET A 1 -22.03 13.09 -9.14
CA MET A 1 -21.01 12.34 -9.87
C MET A 1 -20.26 11.57 -8.82
N ASP A 2 -20.43 10.24 -8.80
CA ASP A 2 -19.95 9.37 -7.74
C ASP A 2 -18.43 9.16 -7.85
N HIS A 3 -17.67 10.14 -7.35
CA HIS A 3 -16.22 10.21 -7.41
C HIS A 3 -15.57 9.34 -6.34
N SER A 4 -15.57 8.02 -6.45
CA SER A 4 -14.77 7.21 -5.51
C SER A 4 -14.38 5.84 -6.05
N CYS A 5 -14.32 5.61 -7.36
CA CYS A 5 -13.77 4.35 -7.87
C CYS A 5 -12.32 4.56 -8.32
N ILE A 6 -11.46 3.62 -7.94
CA ILE A 6 -10.08 3.51 -8.40
C ILE A 6 -9.90 2.16 -9.09
N ASP A 7 -9.02 2.11 -10.07
CA ASP A 7 -8.52 0.88 -10.63
C ASP A 7 -7.20 0.51 -9.97
N ILE A 8 -7.07 -0.78 -9.63
CA ILE A 8 -5.91 -1.34 -8.95
C ILE A 8 -5.25 -2.32 -9.91
N TYR A 9 -3.99 -2.05 -10.21
CA TYR A 9 -3.16 -2.84 -11.12
C TYR A 9 -2.05 -3.51 -10.32
N ILE A 10 -1.75 -4.76 -10.67
CA ILE A 10 -0.70 -5.55 -10.02
C ILE A 10 0.53 -5.51 -10.93
N THR A 11 1.69 -5.16 -10.39
CA THR A 11 2.97 -5.19 -11.11
C THR A 11 3.45 -6.64 -11.25
N ARG A 12 3.96 -7.03 -12.42
CA ARG A 12 4.35 -8.43 -12.68
C ARG A 12 5.74 -8.80 -12.21
N ASP A 13 6.71 -7.92 -12.45
CA ASP A 13 8.13 -8.20 -12.17
C ASP A 13 8.61 -7.60 -10.84
N VAL A 14 7.78 -6.77 -10.21
CA VAL A 14 8.04 -6.15 -8.92
C VAL A 14 6.85 -6.43 -8.02
N ASP A 15 7.09 -6.76 -6.74
CA ASP A 15 6.02 -6.86 -5.76
C ASP A 15 5.48 -5.44 -5.45
N GLY A 16 4.26 -5.16 -5.89
CA GLY A 16 3.64 -3.83 -5.75
C GLY A 16 2.30 -3.67 -6.46
N TYR A 17 1.69 -2.51 -6.23
CA TYR A 17 0.40 -2.14 -6.78
C TYR A 17 0.45 -0.74 -7.37
N VAL A 18 -0.22 -0.55 -8.50
CA VAL A 18 -0.47 0.77 -9.08
C VAL A 18 -1.94 1.10 -8.89
N VAL A 19 -2.20 2.27 -8.35
CA VAL A 19 -3.54 2.80 -8.13
C VAL A 19 -3.77 3.95 -9.09
N ALA A 20 -4.89 3.93 -9.80
CA ALA A 20 -5.29 5.01 -10.70
C ALA A 20 -6.77 5.36 -10.52
N PRO A 21 -7.22 6.58 -10.88
CA PRO A 21 -8.64 6.88 -11.00
C PRO A 21 -9.29 5.93 -12.01
N ALA A 22 -10.53 5.54 -11.76
CA ALA A 22 -11.24 4.61 -12.64
C ALA A 22 -11.29 5.12 -14.09
N GLY A 23 -10.88 4.28 -15.03
CA GLY A 23 -10.84 4.61 -16.46
C GLY A 23 -9.64 5.46 -16.90
N THR A 24 -8.66 5.70 -16.02
CA THR A 24 -7.40 6.36 -16.41
C THR A 24 -6.49 5.38 -17.18
N CYS A 25 -6.03 5.81 -18.35
CA CYS A 25 -4.98 5.10 -19.08
C CYS A 25 -3.62 5.39 -18.44
N LEU A 26 -2.94 4.34 -17.97
CA LEU A 26 -1.60 4.44 -17.41
C LEU A 26 -0.55 4.63 -18.52
N PRO A 27 0.48 5.47 -18.31
CA PRO A 27 1.52 5.70 -19.31
C PRO A 27 2.38 4.45 -19.51
N GLU A 28 2.50 4.01 -20.77
CA GLU A 28 3.19 2.76 -21.14
C GLU A 28 4.66 2.73 -20.67
N ASP A 29 5.36 3.86 -20.72
CA ASP A 29 6.76 3.95 -20.27
C ASP A 29 6.91 3.59 -18.78
N ALA A 30 6.00 4.08 -17.93
CA ALA A 30 6.00 3.77 -16.50
C ALA A 30 5.62 2.31 -16.25
N MET A 31 4.66 1.77 -17.01
CA MET A 31 4.25 0.38 -16.90
C MET A 31 5.36 -0.57 -17.34
N SER A 32 6.08 -0.22 -18.41
CA SER A 32 7.23 -0.99 -18.87
C SER A 32 8.38 -0.97 -17.86
N ALA A 33 8.61 0.15 -17.16
CA ALA A 33 9.62 0.24 -16.11
C ALA A 33 9.30 -0.66 -14.90
N LEU A 34 8.03 -0.97 -14.65
CA LEU A 34 7.57 -1.89 -13.62
C LEU A 34 7.51 -3.36 -14.11
N GLY A 35 7.99 -3.65 -15.33
CA GLY A 35 7.93 -4.99 -15.93
C GLY A 35 6.55 -5.38 -16.46
N GLY A 36 5.69 -4.38 -16.66
CA GLY A 36 4.31 -4.56 -17.05
C GLY A 36 3.36 -4.66 -15.85
N VAL A 37 2.16 -4.14 -16.04
CA VAL A 37 1.07 -4.22 -15.07
C VAL A 37 -0.09 -5.01 -15.63
N VAL A 38 -0.84 -5.66 -14.75
CA VAL A 38 -2.12 -6.28 -15.08
C VAL A 38 -3.21 -5.56 -14.31
N HIS A 39 -4.28 -5.19 -15.01
CA HIS A 39 -5.48 -4.72 -14.33
C HIS A 39 -6.00 -5.82 -13.41
N GLY A 40 -5.96 -5.57 -12.10
CA GLY A 40 -6.47 -6.46 -11.08
C GLY A 40 -7.98 -6.29 -10.95
N TRP A 41 -8.40 -5.22 -10.30
CA TRP A 41 -9.81 -4.95 -10.03
C TRP A 41 -10.07 -3.46 -9.76
N MET A 42 -11.35 -3.09 -9.79
CA MET A 42 -11.81 -1.76 -9.42
C MET A 42 -12.30 -1.76 -7.96
N GLN A 43 -11.95 -0.73 -7.18
CA GLN A 43 -12.31 -0.60 -5.77
C GLN A 43 -13.05 0.72 -5.51
N GLN A 44 -14.09 0.67 -4.67
CA GLN A 44 -14.69 1.89 -4.12
C GLN A 44 -13.90 2.38 -2.90
N VAL A 45 -13.50 3.65 -2.93
CA VAL A 45 -12.63 4.30 -1.94
C VAL A 45 -13.41 4.76 -0.70
N GLY A 46 -14.71 5.04 -0.81
CA GLY A 46 -15.62 5.29 0.32
C GLY A 46 -14.99 6.01 1.54
N GLU A 47 -15.22 5.46 2.74
CA GLU A 47 -14.65 5.95 4.00
C GLU A 47 -13.13 5.73 4.13
N ALA A 48 -12.52 4.85 3.31
CA ALA A 48 -11.07 4.62 3.32
C ALA A 48 -10.29 5.89 2.94
N SER A 49 -10.90 6.79 2.16
CA SER A 49 -10.36 8.12 1.85
C SER A 49 -10.01 8.97 3.08
N ARG A 50 -10.55 8.63 4.26
CA ARG A 50 -10.27 9.30 5.54
C ARG A 50 -8.97 8.82 6.20
N LEU A 51 -8.37 7.72 5.72
CA LEU A 51 -7.12 7.21 6.26
C LEU A 51 -5.94 8.13 5.91
N PRO A 52 -4.98 8.37 6.82
CA PRO A 52 -3.82 9.21 6.56
C PRO A 52 -2.99 8.75 5.35
N ALA A 53 -2.83 7.45 5.17
CA ALA A 53 -2.11 6.86 4.03
C ALA A 53 -2.78 7.23 2.69
N TRP A 54 -4.11 7.25 2.65
CA TRP A 54 -4.88 7.67 1.48
C TRP A 54 -4.65 9.13 1.07
N ARG A 55 -4.26 10.01 2.01
CA ARG A 55 -3.93 11.41 1.65
C ARG A 55 -2.67 11.52 0.79
N GLY A 56 -1.67 10.67 1.03
CA GLY A 56 -0.47 10.60 0.21
C GLY A 56 -0.81 10.14 -1.20
N VAL A 57 -1.50 9.00 -1.30
CA VAL A 57 -1.97 8.44 -2.58
C VAL A 57 -2.78 9.45 -3.36
N ARG A 58 -3.72 10.15 -2.71
CA ARG A 58 -4.54 11.17 -3.36
C ARG A 58 -3.71 12.33 -3.90
N ARG A 59 -2.68 12.78 -3.19
CA ARG A 59 -1.79 13.83 -3.69
C ARG A 59 -1.05 13.38 -4.94
N ASP A 60 -0.60 12.14 -4.98
CA ASP A 60 0.10 11.58 -6.14
C ASP A 60 -0.85 11.36 -7.32
N LEU A 61 -2.09 10.93 -7.06
CA LEU A 61 -3.16 10.87 -8.06
C LEU A 61 -3.47 12.27 -8.63
N ASP A 62 -3.54 13.30 -7.80
CA ASP A 62 -3.79 14.67 -8.23
C ASP A 62 -2.61 15.26 -9.04
N ALA A 63 -1.38 14.82 -8.76
CA ALA A 63 -0.17 15.30 -9.43
C ALA A 63 0.15 14.55 -10.74
N CYS A 64 0.01 13.23 -10.74
CA CYS A 64 0.49 12.34 -11.79
C CYS A 64 -0.63 11.51 -12.45
N GLY A 65 -1.84 11.50 -11.88
CA GLY A 65 -2.96 10.67 -12.35
C GLY A 65 -2.89 9.21 -11.92
N TYR A 66 -1.87 8.80 -11.18
CA TYR A 66 -1.70 7.46 -10.62
C TYR A 66 -0.70 7.50 -9.44
N SER A 67 -0.67 6.45 -8.63
CA SER A 67 0.27 6.27 -7.52
C SER A 67 0.77 4.83 -7.51
N VAL A 68 2.04 4.62 -7.14
CA VAL A 68 2.66 3.30 -7.04
C VAL A 68 2.92 3.00 -5.57
N LEU A 69 2.47 1.84 -5.11
CA LEU A 69 2.50 1.42 -3.72
C LEU A 69 3.22 0.08 -3.58
N SER A 70 3.92 -0.07 -2.46
CA SER A 70 4.41 -1.37 -2.03
C SER A 70 3.25 -2.25 -1.53
N ASP A 71 3.48 -3.55 -1.40
CA ASP A 71 2.48 -4.47 -0.81
C ASP A 71 2.12 -4.08 0.63
N GLU A 72 3.10 -3.64 1.42
CA GLU A 72 2.89 -3.18 2.79
C GLU A 72 2.01 -1.92 2.85
N ASP A 73 2.30 -0.91 2.01
CA ASP A 73 1.51 0.32 1.95
C ASP A 73 0.08 0.03 1.46
N PHE A 74 -0.05 -0.88 0.49
CA PHE A 74 -1.34 -1.29 -0.03
C PHE A 74 -2.17 -2.04 1.03
N ALA A 75 -1.56 -2.98 1.74
CA ALA A 75 -2.20 -3.68 2.85
C ALA A 75 -2.68 -2.71 3.94
N ALA A 76 -1.88 -1.68 4.26
CA ALA A 76 -2.26 -0.66 5.23
C ALA A 76 -3.49 0.16 4.80
N LEU A 77 -3.75 0.32 3.50
CA LEU A 77 -4.96 0.99 2.98
C LEU A 77 -6.21 0.14 3.09
N LEU A 78 -6.07 -1.19 3.14
CA LEU A 78 -7.17 -2.15 3.24
C LEU A 78 -7.61 -2.38 4.68
N LEU A 79 -6.79 -2.02 5.66
CA LEU A 79 -7.16 -2.15 7.07
C LEU A 79 -8.28 -1.15 7.40
N PRO A 80 -9.42 -1.61 7.94
CA PRO A 80 -10.40 -0.72 8.53
C PRO A 80 -9.69 0.11 9.60
N GLY A 81 -9.95 1.41 9.65
CA GLY A 81 -9.29 2.36 10.57
C GLY A 81 -9.42 2.06 12.08
N GLU A 82 -9.95 0.89 12.46
CA GLU A 82 -10.08 0.39 13.83
C GLU A 82 -9.49 -1.02 14.05
N LEU A 83 -8.75 -1.59 13.07
CA LEU A 83 -8.24 -2.96 13.17
C LEU A 83 -6.83 -3.13 12.59
N ALA A 84 -5.94 -2.17 12.84
CA ALA A 84 -4.53 -2.49 12.94
C ALA A 84 -4.31 -3.13 14.32
N PRO A 85 -4.01 -4.45 14.44
CA PRO A 85 -3.58 -5.00 15.72
C PRO A 85 -2.32 -4.24 16.16
N PRO A 86 -2.16 -3.93 17.47
CA PRO A 86 -0.94 -3.30 17.95
C PRO A 86 0.26 -4.13 17.47
N PRO A 87 1.38 -3.49 17.09
CA PRO A 87 2.57 -4.21 16.66
C PRO A 87 2.90 -5.25 17.72
N MET A 88 2.92 -6.53 17.34
CA MET A 88 3.27 -7.59 18.27
C MET A 88 4.62 -7.24 18.89
N PRO A 89 4.79 -7.33 20.22
CA PRO A 89 6.10 -7.15 20.80
C PRO A 89 7.02 -8.16 20.15
N LEU A 90 8.10 -7.66 19.54
CA LEU A 90 9.20 -8.47 19.01
C LEU A 90 9.46 -9.58 20.01
N CYS A 91 9.26 -10.84 19.59
CA CYS A 91 9.66 -11.99 20.38
C CYS A 91 11.08 -11.71 20.85
N MET A 92 11.26 -11.50 22.16
CA MET A 92 12.58 -11.47 22.75
C MET A 92 13.20 -12.82 22.48
N GLN A 93 14.11 -12.83 21.50
CA GLN A 93 15.07 -13.90 21.34
C GLN A 93 15.77 -14.05 22.70
N PRO A 94 15.93 -15.26 23.25
CA PRO A 94 16.81 -15.44 24.38
C PRO A 94 18.25 -15.23 23.88
N SER A 95 18.76 -14.01 24.06
CA SER A 95 20.18 -13.72 23.93
C SER A 95 20.93 -14.51 24.99
N VAL A 96 21.71 -15.49 24.56
CA VAL A 96 22.69 -16.20 25.39
C VAL A 96 23.82 -15.24 25.79
N GLY A 97 24.11 -15.20 27.10
CA GLY A 97 25.33 -14.69 27.73
C GLY A 97 25.14 -13.40 28.56
N VAL A 98 25.76 -13.17 29.72
CA VAL A 98 26.79 -13.88 30.49
C VAL A 98 26.97 -13.16 31.87
N VAL A 99 27.60 -13.84 32.86
CA VAL A 99 28.23 -13.43 34.16
C VAL A 99 27.48 -12.82 35.38
N ALA A 100 27.53 -13.60 36.48
CA ALA A 100 28.10 -13.38 37.83
C ALA A 100 27.71 -12.16 38.73
N ALA A 101 27.32 -12.44 39.99
CA ALA A 101 28.01 -11.98 41.23
C ALA A 101 27.30 -12.40 42.54
N ALA A 102 28.10 -13.00 43.44
CA ALA A 102 28.17 -12.93 44.91
C ALA A 102 26.93 -12.67 45.80
N ALA A 103 26.73 -13.57 46.77
CA ALA A 103 26.80 -13.27 48.22
C ALA A 103 27.14 -14.54 49.00
#